data_AF-A0A0D7KCQ3-F1
#
_entry.id   AF-A0A0D7KCQ3-F1
#
_cell.length_a   1.000
_cell.length_b   1.000
_cell.length_c   1.000
_cell.angle_alpha   90.00
_cell.angle_beta   90.00
_cell.angle_gamma   90.00
#
_symmetry.space_group_name_H-M   'P 1'
#
loop_
_entity.id
_entity.type
_entity.pdbx_description
1 polymer ?
#
loop_
_entity_poly.entity_id
_entity_poly.type
_entity_poly.pdbx_seq_one_letter_code
_entity_poly.pdbx_strand_id
1 'polypeptide(L)'
;MALSIAAMIGGLGFAGVASAVVIPGGGAANSVDPVVDYADATKNKMALTNATALSVTTGGTGHNLIVPYFTVQDGNMTVIHLTNTDTVNGKAVKVRFRGAANSDDLLDFQVLMSPGDVWTAAVTAAADGTAQLSTADGTCTVPSLKGVTQKFDTRRLPTSVGAAGTREGYVEIFNMADISGKDLYTVGTTTSTKSALYTAIKHVNGVAPCTATVIEPIMLKKDHTEETAVKAGFNTPTTGLMGDWYIINVAKTTTFSGAATAVTAVVSGTDSTAAKGNFVVFPQLADAVGATIDNFTADPLLRTANIGTTKTAAGVASVAPTTVPAIEAAFYDLPDLSTPYVVAGGTATAPITQAEILTGALAVKTITNQYATDAGISAKTDWVFSMPTRRYSVALDYRQTTPSRVYTNGIVGDTDPATAGVQAGAYFHASNTSLDSGKICVTSDKQAFYDREETTKTAGAVFSPGAVDKARFCGETSILSFGTSTSGVLGAALAAQFTETAAYTNGWGVIDVTNGNVGLPILGSAFIKLTNPQASAGVSGNYGITWPHRFTK
;
A
#
# COMPACT_ATOMS: atom_id res chain seq x y z
N MET A 1 19.19 -9.59 -70.61
CA MET A 1 19.23 -10.95 -70.03
C MET A 1 19.30 -10.80 -68.51
N ALA A 2 18.38 -11.49 -67.81
CA ALA A 2 18.25 -11.82 -66.36
C ALA A 2 18.42 -10.69 -65.31
N LEU A 3 17.40 -10.26 -64.54
CA LEU A 3 16.60 -10.87 -63.45
C LEU A 3 17.32 -11.18 -62.11
N SER A 4 16.96 -10.39 -61.07
CA SER A 4 16.34 -10.76 -59.77
C SER A 4 17.07 -11.43 -58.57
N ILE A 5 16.80 -10.83 -57.39
CA ILE A 5 16.42 -11.38 -56.05
C ILE A 5 17.49 -12.07 -55.17
N ALA A 6 17.70 -11.54 -53.94
CA ALA A 6 17.32 -12.21 -52.67
C ALA A 6 17.56 -11.32 -51.43
N ALA A 7 16.50 -11.14 -50.63
CA ALA A 7 16.53 -10.67 -49.26
C ALA A 7 16.71 -11.87 -48.30
N MET A 8 17.40 -11.66 -47.18
CA MET A 8 17.31 -12.43 -45.93
C MET A 8 17.52 -11.39 -44.81
N ILE A 9 16.49 -10.95 -44.05
CA ILE A 9 15.77 -11.65 -42.98
C ILE A 9 16.70 -12.55 -42.16
N GLY A 10 17.05 -12.06 -40.98
CA GLY A 10 17.75 -12.78 -39.93
C GLY A 10 17.43 -12.13 -38.60
N GLY A 11 16.17 -12.27 -38.18
CA GLY A 11 15.76 -12.01 -36.80
C GLY A 11 16.50 -12.99 -35.90
N LEU A 12 17.43 -12.47 -35.11
CA LEU A 12 17.99 -13.16 -33.96
C LEU A 12 17.43 -12.45 -32.73
N GLY A 13 16.46 -13.11 -32.12
CA GLY A 13 15.87 -12.70 -30.86
C GLY A 13 16.95 -12.57 -29.80
N PHE A 14 17.00 -11.39 -29.19
CA PHE A 14 17.63 -11.21 -27.90
C PHE A 14 16.76 -11.93 -26.86
N ALA A 15 17.00 -13.23 -26.69
CA ALA A 15 16.66 -13.93 -25.44
C ALA A 15 17.69 -13.49 -24.38
N GLY A 16 17.59 -12.24 -23.94
CA GLY A 16 18.25 -11.77 -22.73
C GLY A 16 17.35 -12.06 -21.54
N VAL A 17 17.72 -13.05 -20.74
CA VAL A 17 17.27 -13.36 -19.36
C VAL A 17 16.15 -12.44 -18.82
N ALA A 18 14.90 -12.80 -19.08
CA ALA A 18 13.74 -12.17 -18.44
C ALA A 18 13.62 -12.70 -17.01
N SER A 19 14.10 -11.93 -16.05
CA SER A 19 13.87 -12.16 -14.62
C SER A 19 13.32 -10.88 -14.01
N ALA A 20 12.18 -11.02 -13.30
CA ALA A 20 11.30 -10.02 -12.70
C ALA A 20 10.30 -9.34 -13.66
N VAL A 21 9.00 -9.47 -13.36
CA VAL A 21 7.97 -9.55 -14.40
C VAL A 21 6.84 -8.56 -14.15
N VAL A 22 6.96 -7.40 -14.80
CA VAL A 22 5.83 -6.57 -15.18
C VAL A 22 5.51 -6.89 -16.64
N ILE A 23 4.34 -7.47 -16.91
CA ILE A 23 3.90 -7.77 -18.29
C ILE A 23 2.67 -6.93 -18.62
N PRO A 24 2.76 -5.99 -19.56
CA PRO A 24 1.59 -5.44 -20.22
C PRO A 24 0.90 -6.55 -21.03
N GLY A 25 -0.40 -6.74 -20.84
CA GLY A 25 -1.16 -7.69 -21.64
C GLY A 25 -1.25 -7.22 -23.08
N GLY A 26 -0.88 -8.09 -24.03
CA GLY A 26 -0.78 -7.81 -25.45
C GLY A 26 -1.96 -8.32 -26.29
N GLY A 27 -3.09 -8.63 -25.65
CA GLY A 27 -4.29 -9.12 -26.32
C GLY A 27 -4.93 -8.10 -27.26
N ALA A 28 -5.93 -8.54 -28.01
CA ALA A 28 -6.69 -7.66 -28.89
C ALA A 28 -7.42 -6.57 -28.10
N ALA A 29 -7.61 -5.40 -28.74
CA ALA A 29 -8.42 -4.33 -28.17
C ALA A 29 -9.82 -4.84 -27.79
N ASN A 30 -10.30 -4.44 -26.61
CA ASN A 30 -11.57 -4.86 -26.01
C ASN A 30 -11.66 -6.35 -25.62
N SER A 31 -10.59 -7.14 -25.74
CA SER A 31 -10.59 -8.49 -25.19
C SER A 31 -10.65 -8.43 -23.67
N VAL A 32 -11.62 -9.12 -23.08
CA VAL A 32 -11.74 -9.26 -21.62
C VAL A 32 -11.08 -10.53 -21.10
N ASP A 33 -11.03 -11.56 -21.95
CA ASP A 33 -10.50 -12.89 -21.67
C ASP A 33 -9.08 -13.06 -22.25
N PRO A 34 -8.25 -13.95 -21.66
CA PRO A 34 -6.96 -14.31 -22.25
C PRO A 34 -7.15 -15.24 -23.46
N VAL A 35 -6.17 -15.27 -24.35
CA VAL A 35 -6.07 -16.22 -25.47
C VAL A 35 -5.03 -17.27 -25.12
N VAL A 36 -5.42 -18.54 -25.05
CA VAL A 36 -4.52 -19.67 -24.77
C VAL A 36 -4.37 -20.52 -26.04
N ASP A 37 -3.14 -20.69 -26.52
CA ASP A 37 -2.83 -21.54 -27.68
C ASP A 37 -1.68 -22.51 -27.33
N TYR A 38 -1.96 -23.81 -27.42
CA TYR A 38 -0.99 -24.87 -27.14
C TYR A 38 -0.17 -25.30 -28.36
N ALA A 39 -0.54 -24.86 -29.56
CA ALA A 39 0.16 -25.12 -30.81
C ALA A 39 1.11 -23.99 -31.20
N ASP A 40 0.80 -22.75 -30.84
CA ASP A 40 1.60 -21.56 -31.14
C ASP A 40 1.76 -20.66 -29.92
N ALA A 41 2.97 -20.70 -29.35
CA ALA A 41 3.38 -19.88 -28.21
C ALA A 41 3.08 -18.39 -28.40
N THR A 42 3.28 -17.85 -29.61
CA THR A 42 3.20 -16.41 -29.90
C THR A 42 1.80 -15.82 -29.79
N LYS A 43 0.77 -16.68 -29.88
CA LYS A 43 -0.64 -16.31 -29.76
C LYS A 43 -1.14 -16.27 -28.33
N ASN A 44 -0.36 -16.74 -27.36
CA ASN A 44 -0.76 -16.67 -25.95
C ASN A 44 -0.69 -15.22 -25.48
N LYS A 45 -1.85 -14.65 -25.17
CA LYS A 45 -2.00 -13.24 -24.79
C LYS A 45 -2.93 -13.07 -23.61
N MET A 46 -2.53 -12.26 -22.64
CA MET A 46 -3.49 -11.75 -21.65
C MET A 46 -4.38 -10.70 -22.32
N ALA A 47 -5.51 -10.38 -21.72
CA ALA A 47 -6.33 -9.25 -22.14
C ALA A 47 -5.49 -7.97 -22.21
N LEU A 48 -5.84 -7.05 -23.12
CA LEU A 48 -5.04 -5.84 -23.34
C LEU A 48 -4.97 -4.99 -22.06
N THR A 49 -3.76 -4.63 -21.64
CA THR A 49 -3.58 -3.57 -20.63
C THR A 49 -3.92 -2.23 -21.26
N ASN A 50 -4.79 -1.46 -20.60
CA ASN A 50 -5.23 -0.15 -21.08
C ASN A 50 -5.32 0.91 -19.98
N ALA A 51 -4.88 0.61 -18.76
CA ALA A 51 -4.80 1.60 -17.69
C ALA A 51 -3.61 2.53 -17.90
N THR A 52 -3.81 3.84 -17.70
CA THR A 52 -2.74 4.85 -17.75
C THR A 52 -2.70 5.76 -16.53
N ALA A 53 -3.68 5.67 -15.64
CA ALA A 53 -3.74 6.46 -14.41
C ALA A 53 -4.30 5.65 -13.23
N LEU A 54 -4.16 6.20 -12.03
CA LEU A 54 -4.74 5.68 -10.80
C LEU A 54 -5.68 6.73 -10.20
N SER A 55 -6.78 6.26 -9.61
CA SER A 55 -7.73 7.13 -8.91
C SER A 55 -8.22 6.48 -7.62
N VAL A 56 -8.42 7.27 -6.58
CA VAL A 56 -9.11 6.84 -5.36
C VAL A 56 -10.60 6.79 -5.65
N THR A 57 -11.20 5.62 -5.49
CA THR A 57 -12.63 5.42 -5.80
C THR A 57 -13.51 5.65 -4.58
N THR A 58 -14.70 6.22 -4.82
CA THR A 58 -15.75 6.33 -3.79
C THR A 58 -16.56 5.04 -3.65
N GLY A 59 -16.49 4.13 -4.62
CA GLY A 59 -17.28 2.89 -4.67
C GLY A 59 -16.72 1.73 -3.83
N GLY A 60 -15.63 1.93 -3.09
CA GLY A 60 -15.08 0.94 -2.15
C GLY A 60 -14.41 -0.29 -2.76
N THR A 61 -14.38 -0.42 -4.09
CA THR A 61 -13.67 -1.49 -4.81
C THR A 61 -12.55 -0.97 -5.68
N GLY A 62 -11.39 -1.63 -5.64
CA GLY A 62 -10.20 -1.21 -6.37
C GLY A 62 -9.36 -2.37 -6.88
N HIS A 63 -8.24 -2.01 -7.49
CA HIS A 63 -7.15 -2.94 -7.79
C HIS A 63 -6.21 -3.07 -6.60
N ASN A 64 -5.97 -1.96 -5.90
CA ASN A 64 -5.15 -1.91 -4.70
C ASN A 64 -5.96 -1.35 -3.54
N LEU A 65 -5.69 -1.84 -2.33
CA LEU A 65 -6.32 -1.39 -1.10
C LEU A 65 -5.24 -0.99 -0.09
N ILE A 66 -5.52 0.06 0.67
CA ILE A 66 -4.63 0.55 1.72
C ILE A 66 -5.43 0.63 3.02
N VAL A 67 -5.06 -0.17 4.01
CA VAL A 67 -5.56 -0.01 5.39
C VAL A 67 -4.67 1.02 6.06
N PRO A 68 -5.19 2.21 6.45
CA PRO A 68 -4.35 3.32 6.86
C PRO A 68 -3.62 3.06 8.17
N TYR A 69 -4.15 2.18 9.02
CA TYR A 69 -3.56 1.86 10.30
C TYR A 69 -3.97 0.48 10.84
N PHE A 70 -2.99 -0.27 11.36
CA PHE A 70 -3.18 -1.39 12.26
C PHE A 70 -2.43 -1.12 13.57
N THR A 71 -2.92 -1.69 14.66
CA THR A 71 -2.22 -1.69 15.95
C THR A 71 -2.53 -2.94 16.76
N VAL A 72 -1.53 -3.40 17.51
CA VAL A 72 -1.66 -4.40 18.57
C VAL A 72 -1.22 -3.86 19.93
N GLN A 73 -1.07 -2.55 20.04
CA GLN A 73 -0.70 -1.89 21.28
C GLN A 73 -1.85 -1.92 22.28
N ASP A 74 -1.52 -1.88 23.58
CA ASP A 74 -2.50 -1.62 24.65
C ASP A 74 -3.69 -2.60 24.67
N GLY A 75 -3.44 -3.85 24.25
CA GLY A 75 -4.44 -4.93 24.19
C GLY A 75 -5.38 -4.84 22.98
N ASN A 76 -5.10 -3.96 22.02
CA ASN A 76 -5.80 -3.93 20.74
C ASN A 76 -5.45 -5.17 19.91
N MET A 77 -6.39 -5.58 19.09
CA MET A 77 -6.17 -6.46 17.94
C MET A 77 -6.74 -5.78 16.70
N THR A 78 -6.07 -5.96 15.57
CA THR A 78 -6.58 -5.49 14.27
C THR A 78 -7.04 -6.68 13.45
N VAL A 79 -8.21 -6.59 12.85
CA VAL A 79 -8.74 -7.61 11.94
C VAL A 79 -8.96 -6.98 10.57
N ILE A 80 -8.61 -7.75 9.54
CA ILE A 80 -8.72 -7.35 8.15
C ILE A 80 -9.61 -8.34 7.43
N HIS A 81 -10.54 -7.81 6.64
CA HIS A 81 -11.37 -8.53 5.70
C HIS A 81 -10.96 -8.10 4.30
N LEU A 82 -10.69 -9.07 3.44
CA LEU A 82 -10.41 -8.87 2.04
C LEU A 82 -11.43 -9.66 1.24
N THR A 83 -12.15 -9.00 0.34
CA THR A 83 -13.22 -9.61 -0.47
C THR A 83 -12.90 -9.48 -1.95
N ASN A 84 -13.02 -10.59 -2.68
CA ASN A 84 -13.08 -10.58 -4.13
C ASN A 84 -14.54 -10.48 -4.58
N THR A 85 -14.95 -9.31 -5.05
CA THR A 85 -16.32 -9.07 -5.52
C THR A 85 -16.57 -9.59 -6.94
N ASP A 86 -15.52 -10.03 -7.66
CA ASP A 86 -15.69 -10.70 -8.96
C ASP A 86 -16.28 -12.10 -8.72
N THR A 87 -17.39 -12.42 -9.38
CA THR A 87 -18.10 -13.71 -9.27
C THR A 87 -17.71 -14.70 -10.37
N VAL A 88 -16.82 -14.31 -11.28
CA VAL A 88 -16.30 -15.10 -12.39
C VAL A 88 -14.82 -15.44 -12.20
N ASN A 89 -13.97 -14.45 -11.94
CA ASN A 89 -12.52 -14.63 -11.88
C ASN A 89 -12.00 -14.68 -10.44
N GLY A 90 -10.96 -15.49 -10.23
CA GLY A 90 -10.17 -15.41 -9.01
C GLY A 90 -9.21 -14.22 -9.03
N LYS A 91 -8.57 -13.93 -7.89
CA LYS A 91 -7.59 -12.86 -7.73
C LYS A 91 -6.33 -13.42 -7.08
N ALA A 92 -5.17 -13.14 -7.67
CA ALA A 92 -3.88 -13.36 -7.03
C ALA A 92 -3.46 -12.06 -6.35
N VAL A 93 -3.45 -12.05 -5.02
CA VAL A 93 -3.30 -10.84 -4.22
C VAL A 93 -2.02 -10.89 -3.40
N LYS A 94 -1.28 -9.79 -3.33
CA LYS A 94 -0.19 -9.59 -2.36
C LYS A 94 -0.74 -8.81 -1.17
N VAL A 95 -0.47 -9.25 0.05
CA VAL A 95 -0.73 -8.50 1.28
C VAL A 95 0.60 -8.20 1.95
N ARG A 96 0.82 -6.94 2.34
CA ARG A 96 2.05 -6.49 3.01
C ARG A 96 1.75 -5.58 4.19
N PHE A 97 2.39 -5.86 5.31
CA PHE A 97 2.38 -5.04 6.53
C PHE A 97 3.65 -4.20 6.60
N ARG A 98 3.47 -2.89 6.78
CA ARG A 98 4.55 -1.90 6.85
C ARG A 98 4.55 -1.22 8.21
N GLY A 99 5.72 -1.02 8.80
CA GLY A 99 5.85 -0.38 10.12
C GLY A 99 5.55 1.12 10.10
N ALA A 100 4.96 1.64 11.18
CA ALA A 100 4.55 3.05 11.29
C ALA A 100 5.72 4.05 11.22
N ALA A 101 6.94 3.64 11.59
CA ALA A 101 8.09 4.55 11.64
C ALA A 101 8.55 4.95 10.23
N ASN A 102 9.13 4.04 9.43
CA ASN A 102 9.66 4.40 8.11
C ASN A 102 9.22 3.42 7.01
N SER A 103 8.06 2.79 7.20
CA SER A 103 7.50 1.81 6.25
C SER A 103 8.46 0.63 5.97
N ASP A 104 9.17 0.21 7.01
CA ASP A 104 9.97 -1.00 6.95
C ASP A 104 9.05 -2.23 6.84
N ASP A 105 9.47 -3.21 6.05
CA ASP A 105 8.70 -4.42 5.78
C ASP A 105 8.64 -5.31 7.03
N LEU A 106 7.42 -5.71 7.42
CA LEU A 106 7.17 -6.48 8.65
C LEU A 106 6.69 -7.90 8.36
N LEU A 107 5.80 -8.04 7.37
CA LEU A 107 5.28 -9.32 6.94
C LEU A 107 4.62 -9.15 5.58
N ASP A 108 4.89 -10.05 4.66
CA ASP A 108 4.22 -10.11 3.38
C ASP A 108 3.97 -11.56 2.95
N PHE A 109 2.89 -11.76 2.21
CA PHE A 109 2.48 -13.07 1.68
C PHE A 109 1.48 -12.86 0.54
N GLN A 110 1.11 -13.97 -0.11
CA GLN A 110 0.15 -13.95 -1.20
C GLN A 110 -1.14 -14.67 -0.80
N VAL A 111 -2.28 -14.14 -1.24
CA VAL A 111 -3.62 -14.69 -1.03
C VAL A 111 -4.21 -14.98 -2.39
N LEU A 112 -4.68 -16.20 -2.62
CA LEU A 112 -5.32 -16.61 -3.87
C LEU A 112 -6.81 -16.79 -3.64
N MET A 113 -7.57 -15.77 -4.03
CA MET A 113 -8.99 -15.66 -3.74
C MET A 113 -9.81 -16.24 -4.89
N SER A 114 -10.74 -17.14 -4.58
CA SER A 114 -11.69 -17.61 -5.59
C SER A 114 -12.76 -16.54 -5.90
N PRO A 115 -13.61 -16.72 -6.93
CA PRO A 115 -14.68 -15.77 -7.20
C PRO A 115 -15.68 -15.69 -6.04
N GLY A 116 -16.02 -14.48 -5.59
CA GLY A 116 -16.91 -14.21 -4.46
C GLY A 116 -16.32 -14.55 -3.08
N ASP A 117 -15.01 -14.81 -3.01
CA ASP A 117 -14.32 -15.23 -1.79
C ASP A 117 -14.06 -14.06 -0.82
N VAL A 118 -13.98 -14.39 0.47
CA VAL A 118 -13.61 -13.44 1.53
C VAL A 118 -12.53 -14.09 2.38
N TRP A 119 -11.36 -13.46 2.42
CA TRP A 119 -10.26 -13.86 3.30
C TRP A 119 -10.21 -12.96 4.53
N THR A 120 -10.05 -13.56 5.70
CA THR A 120 -9.99 -12.84 6.98
C THR A 120 -8.74 -13.19 7.78
N ALA A 121 -8.15 -12.20 8.46
CA ALA A 121 -7.03 -12.44 9.38
C ALA A 121 -7.02 -11.45 10.54
N ALA A 122 -6.48 -11.90 11.68
CA ALA A 122 -6.29 -11.11 12.88
C ALA A 122 -4.80 -10.91 13.16
N VAL A 123 -4.43 -9.67 13.48
CA VAL A 123 -3.12 -9.27 13.98
C VAL A 123 -3.23 -9.03 15.48
N THR A 124 -2.39 -9.71 16.25
CA THR A 124 -2.37 -9.68 17.72
C THR A 124 -0.94 -9.50 18.22
N ALA A 125 -0.79 -9.12 19.49
CA ALA A 125 0.51 -9.08 20.14
C ALA A 125 0.97 -10.51 20.49
N ALA A 126 2.22 -10.82 20.18
CA ALA A 126 2.90 -12.04 20.56
C ALA A 126 3.52 -11.91 21.96
N ALA A 127 3.82 -13.05 22.60
CA ALA A 127 4.39 -13.09 23.95
C ALA A 127 5.81 -12.51 24.06
N ASP A 128 6.60 -12.58 22.99
CA ASP A 128 7.93 -11.95 22.89
C ASP A 128 7.86 -10.45 22.58
N GLY A 129 6.64 -9.95 22.41
CA GLY A 129 6.36 -8.56 22.16
C GLY A 129 6.44 -8.13 20.69
N THR A 130 6.54 -9.03 19.71
CA THR A 130 6.25 -8.67 18.31
C THR A 130 4.74 -8.64 18.06
N ALA A 131 4.33 -8.21 16.86
CA ALA A 131 3.04 -8.58 16.31
C ALA A 131 3.09 -9.98 15.68
N GLN A 132 1.93 -10.60 15.54
CA GLN A 132 1.73 -11.86 14.84
C GLN A 132 0.38 -11.84 14.13
N LEU A 133 0.32 -12.51 12.97
CA LEU A 133 -0.90 -12.71 12.20
C LEU A 133 -1.37 -14.16 12.32
N SER A 134 -2.67 -14.33 12.45
CA SER A 134 -3.32 -15.64 12.44
C SER A 134 -4.59 -15.58 11.59
N THR A 135 -4.88 -16.67 10.90
CA THR A 135 -6.11 -16.84 10.13
C THR A 135 -6.64 -18.27 10.30
N ALA A 136 -7.95 -18.38 10.47
CA ALA A 136 -8.69 -19.65 10.40
C ALA A 136 -9.35 -19.84 9.03
N ASP A 137 -9.17 -18.88 8.13
CA ASP A 137 -9.80 -18.81 6.83
C ASP A 137 -9.35 -19.94 5.89
N GLY A 138 -10.23 -20.35 4.98
CA GLY A 138 -10.01 -21.42 4.03
C GLY A 138 -9.31 -20.99 2.73
N THR A 139 -9.24 -19.69 2.44
CA THR A 139 -8.59 -19.17 1.23
C THR A 139 -7.10 -19.54 1.20
N CYS A 140 -6.64 -19.95 0.02
CA CYS A 140 -5.26 -20.39 -0.16
C CYS A 140 -4.27 -19.22 0.00
N THR A 141 -3.17 -19.49 0.70
CA THR A 141 -2.09 -18.51 0.93
C THR A 141 -0.74 -19.12 0.56
N VAL A 142 0.19 -18.26 0.13
CA VAL A 142 1.59 -18.64 -0.15
C VAL A 142 2.52 -17.73 0.67
N PRO A 143 3.26 -18.28 1.67
CA PRO A 143 3.13 -19.64 2.20
C PRO A 143 1.77 -19.90 2.86
N SER A 144 1.43 -21.17 3.14
CA SER A 144 0.16 -21.51 3.78
C SER A 144 0.09 -20.99 5.22
N LEU A 145 -0.89 -20.14 5.52
CA LEU A 145 -1.10 -19.51 6.82
C LEU A 145 -2.25 -20.10 7.64
N LYS A 146 -3.06 -20.99 7.04
CA LYS A 146 -4.22 -21.57 7.72
C LYS A 146 -3.77 -22.41 8.91
N GLY A 147 -4.17 -21.99 10.11
CA GLY A 147 -3.76 -22.65 11.36
C GLY A 147 -2.29 -22.42 11.76
N VAL A 148 -1.58 -21.54 11.04
CA VAL A 148 -0.22 -21.12 11.36
C VAL A 148 -0.26 -19.68 11.90
N THR A 149 0.30 -19.48 13.09
CA THR A 149 0.50 -18.13 13.61
C THR A 149 1.84 -17.60 13.11
N GLN A 150 1.79 -16.62 12.21
CA GLN A 150 2.95 -16.05 11.56
C GLN A 150 3.41 -14.79 12.30
N LYS A 151 4.63 -14.82 12.85
CA LYS A 151 5.22 -13.64 13.50
C LYS A 151 5.69 -12.61 12.47
N PHE A 152 5.66 -11.35 12.88
CA PHE A 152 6.22 -10.25 12.11
C PHE A 152 7.74 -10.23 12.29
N ASP A 153 8.43 -9.91 11.21
CA ASP A 153 9.88 -9.86 11.15
C ASP A 153 10.43 -8.54 11.72
N THR A 154 11.65 -8.59 12.24
CA THR A 154 12.36 -7.44 12.79
C THR A 154 13.66 -7.14 12.04
N ARG A 155 14.05 -7.96 11.06
CA ARG A 155 15.32 -7.84 10.32
C ARG A 155 15.47 -6.54 9.53
N ARG A 156 14.35 -5.94 9.10
CA ARG A 156 14.33 -4.64 8.41
C ARG A 156 14.23 -3.44 9.36
N LEU A 157 14.01 -3.68 10.65
CA LEU A 157 13.87 -2.62 11.64
C LEU A 157 15.22 -2.21 12.23
N PRO A 158 15.39 -0.94 12.63
CA PRO A 158 16.55 -0.53 13.39
C PRO A 158 16.56 -1.26 14.75
N THR A 159 17.75 -1.69 15.17
CA THR A 159 17.96 -2.42 16.43
C THR A 159 17.46 -1.67 17.66
N SER A 160 17.47 -0.34 17.61
CA SER A 160 16.97 0.54 18.68
C SER A 160 15.45 0.47 18.91
N VAL A 161 14.69 -0.02 17.93
CA VAL A 161 13.22 -0.14 18.02
C VAL A 161 12.81 -1.61 18.21
N GLY A 162 13.43 -2.53 17.45
CA GLY A 162 13.21 -3.98 17.58
C GLY A 162 11.73 -4.37 17.50
N ALA A 163 11.30 -5.29 18.37
CA ALA A 163 9.95 -5.85 18.37
C ALA A 163 8.82 -4.81 18.46
N ALA A 164 9.05 -3.68 19.13
CA ALA A 164 8.07 -2.61 19.25
C ALA A 164 7.67 -2.04 17.87
N GLY A 165 8.60 -2.04 16.91
CA GLY A 165 8.38 -1.51 15.55
C GLY A 165 7.42 -2.36 14.71
N THR A 166 7.09 -3.57 15.16
CA THR A 166 6.14 -4.45 14.47
C THR A 166 4.69 -4.22 14.89
N ARG A 167 4.44 -3.46 15.96
CA ARG A 167 3.13 -3.42 16.64
C ARG A 167 2.14 -2.42 16.09
N GLU A 168 2.57 -1.52 15.22
CA GLU A 168 1.72 -0.50 14.62
C GLU A 168 2.28 -0.10 13.26
N GLY A 169 1.39 0.27 12.33
CA GLY A 169 1.75 0.51 10.95
C GLY A 169 0.55 0.54 10.02
N TYR A 170 0.74 0.29 8.73
CA TYR A 170 -0.32 0.26 7.73
C TYR A 170 -0.22 -1.00 6.86
N VAL A 171 -1.25 -1.27 6.05
CA VAL A 171 -1.31 -2.48 5.21
C VAL A 171 -1.51 -2.10 3.75
N GLU A 172 -0.73 -2.71 2.88
CA GLU A 172 -0.82 -2.60 1.43
C GLU A 172 -1.37 -3.92 0.87
N ILE A 173 -2.35 -3.84 -0.04
CA ILE A 173 -2.98 -5.01 -0.66
C ILE A 173 -3.07 -4.75 -2.16
N PHE A 174 -2.60 -5.69 -2.98
CA PHE A 174 -2.44 -5.51 -4.43
C PHE A 174 -3.04 -6.66 -5.21
N ASN A 175 -3.95 -6.40 -6.14
CA ASN A 175 -4.33 -7.39 -7.15
C ASN A 175 -3.18 -7.53 -8.18
N MET A 176 -2.41 -8.59 -8.08
CA MET A 176 -1.26 -8.82 -8.97
C MET A 176 -1.69 -9.33 -10.36
N ALA A 177 -2.75 -10.16 -10.39
CA ALA A 177 -3.33 -10.73 -11.59
C ALA A 177 -4.71 -11.30 -11.29
N ASP A 178 -5.57 -11.32 -12.31
CA ASP A 178 -6.79 -12.12 -12.25
C ASP A 178 -6.46 -13.58 -12.61
N ILE A 179 -7.25 -14.51 -12.07
CA ILE A 179 -7.18 -15.94 -12.41
C ILE A 179 -8.45 -16.29 -13.18
N SER A 180 -8.31 -16.58 -14.47
CA SER A 180 -9.46 -16.72 -15.37
C SER A 180 -10.38 -17.87 -14.94
N GLY A 181 -11.66 -17.55 -14.76
CA GLY A 181 -12.72 -18.53 -14.52
C GLY A 181 -13.32 -19.12 -15.79
N LYS A 182 -12.67 -18.99 -16.96
CA LYS A 182 -13.19 -19.47 -18.25
C LYS A 182 -12.66 -20.86 -18.62
N ASP A 183 -13.43 -21.57 -19.44
CA ASP A 183 -13.08 -22.90 -19.94
C ASP A 183 -12.21 -22.81 -21.19
N LEU A 184 -10.96 -22.34 -21.03
CA LEU A 184 -10.03 -22.05 -22.12
C LEU A 184 -8.82 -22.99 -22.16
N TYR A 185 -8.69 -23.88 -21.17
CA TYR A 185 -7.44 -24.57 -20.87
C TYR A 185 -7.49 -26.04 -21.27
N THR A 186 -6.30 -26.59 -21.54
CA THR A 186 -6.10 -28.03 -21.69
C THR A 186 -5.37 -28.53 -20.46
N VAL A 187 -5.99 -29.45 -19.72
CA VAL A 187 -5.39 -30.07 -18.53
C VAL A 187 -5.30 -31.57 -18.76
N GLY A 188 -4.06 -32.07 -18.81
CA GLY A 188 -3.81 -33.43 -19.29
C GLY A 188 -4.22 -33.57 -20.76
N THR A 189 -5.16 -34.48 -21.04
CA THR A 189 -5.70 -34.71 -22.39
C THR A 189 -7.03 -34.02 -22.66
N THR A 190 -7.61 -33.33 -21.67
CA THR A 190 -8.95 -32.75 -21.77
C THR A 190 -8.86 -31.26 -22.12
N THR A 191 -9.51 -30.86 -23.21
CA THR A 191 -9.57 -29.47 -23.69
C THR A 191 -10.83 -28.76 -23.17
N SER A 192 -10.88 -27.42 -23.28
CA SER A 192 -12.03 -26.60 -22.86
C SER A 192 -12.38 -26.78 -21.38
N THR A 193 -11.37 -26.67 -20.51
CA THR A 193 -11.49 -26.79 -19.05
C THR A 193 -11.01 -25.52 -18.35
N LYS A 194 -11.25 -25.40 -17.04
CA LYS A 194 -10.59 -24.40 -16.18
C LYS A 194 -9.10 -24.68 -16.08
N SER A 195 -8.30 -23.64 -15.81
CA SER A 195 -6.88 -23.82 -15.52
C SER A 195 -6.68 -24.66 -14.25
N ALA A 196 -5.52 -25.31 -14.14
CA ALA A 196 -5.14 -26.02 -12.92
C ALA A 196 -5.11 -25.07 -11.71
N LEU A 197 -4.62 -23.84 -11.90
CA LEU A 197 -4.59 -22.81 -10.86
C LEU A 197 -5.99 -22.43 -10.37
N TYR A 198 -6.92 -22.14 -11.29
CA TYR A 198 -8.31 -21.82 -10.92
C TYR A 198 -8.94 -22.97 -10.13
N THR A 199 -8.76 -24.21 -10.58
CA THR A 199 -9.27 -25.41 -9.89
C THR A 199 -8.67 -25.58 -8.50
N ALA A 200 -7.38 -25.26 -8.31
CA ALA A 200 -6.70 -25.38 -7.01
C ALA A 200 -7.22 -24.38 -5.97
N ILE A 201 -7.72 -23.21 -6.40
CA ILE A 201 -8.18 -22.15 -5.50
C ILE A 201 -9.70 -22.14 -5.33
N LYS A 202 -10.46 -22.75 -6.25
CA LYS A 202 -11.92 -22.64 -6.26
C LYS A 202 -12.54 -23.39 -5.08
N HIS A 203 -13.26 -22.66 -4.23
CA HIS A 203 -14.08 -23.28 -3.20
C HIS A 203 -15.21 -24.12 -3.81
N VAL A 204 -15.28 -25.38 -3.38
CA VAL A 204 -16.36 -26.34 -3.66
C VAL A 204 -16.86 -26.87 -2.32
N ASN A 205 -18.17 -26.77 -2.06
CA ASN A 205 -18.77 -27.14 -0.77
C ASN A 205 -18.07 -26.48 0.44
N GLY A 206 -17.64 -25.22 0.29
CA GLY A 206 -17.00 -24.44 1.35
C GLY A 206 -15.51 -24.73 1.58
N VAL A 207 -14.86 -25.53 0.72
CA VAL A 207 -13.43 -25.86 0.85
C VAL A 207 -12.69 -25.56 -0.44
N ALA A 208 -11.61 -24.77 -0.37
CA ALA A 208 -10.63 -24.67 -1.44
C ALA A 208 -9.59 -25.80 -1.30
N PRO A 209 -9.26 -26.54 -2.38
CA PRO A 209 -8.27 -27.61 -2.32
C PRO A 209 -6.87 -27.15 -1.87
N CYS A 210 -6.48 -25.93 -2.26
CA CYS A 210 -5.15 -25.37 -2.01
C CYS A 210 -4.01 -26.33 -2.37
N THR A 211 -4.12 -26.93 -3.56
CA THR A 211 -3.18 -27.94 -4.05
C THR A 211 -1.77 -27.36 -4.21
N ALA A 212 -0.91 -27.57 -3.21
CA ALA A 212 0.44 -27.00 -3.15
C ALA A 212 1.29 -27.35 -4.39
N THR A 213 1.17 -28.58 -4.90
CA THR A 213 1.89 -29.04 -6.10
C THR A 213 1.48 -28.33 -7.40
N VAL A 214 0.37 -27.59 -7.39
CA VAL A 214 -0.05 -26.71 -8.50
C VAL A 214 0.30 -25.26 -8.20
N ILE A 215 -0.02 -24.80 -7.00
CA ILE A 215 0.12 -23.39 -6.61
C ILE A 215 1.59 -22.99 -6.51
N GLU A 216 2.42 -23.75 -5.80
CA GLU A 216 3.82 -23.35 -5.53
C GLU A 216 4.65 -23.22 -6.81
N PRO A 217 4.62 -24.17 -7.77
CA PRO A 217 5.38 -24.01 -9.02
C PRO A 217 4.97 -22.79 -9.85
N ILE A 218 3.71 -22.36 -9.74
CA ILE A 218 3.18 -21.19 -10.47
C ILE A 218 3.54 -19.89 -9.75
N MET A 219 3.28 -19.81 -8.44
CA MET A 219 3.48 -18.61 -7.65
C MET A 219 4.95 -18.37 -7.30
N LEU A 220 5.82 -19.39 -7.32
CA LEU A 220 7.25 -19.25 -7.04
C LEU A 220 8.11 -19.15 -8.31
N LYS A 221 7.49 -19.06 -9.49
CA LYS A 221 8.20 -18.87 -10.77
C LYS A 221 8.77 -17.45 -10.88
N LYS A 222 10.07 -17.33 -11.18
CA LYS A 222 10.82 -16.06 -11.27
C LYS A 222 10.77 -15.39 -12.66
N ASP A 223 10.45 -16.17 -13.68
CA ASP A 223 10.63 -15.88 -15.10
C ASP A 223 9.31 -16.05 -15.87
N HIS A 224 8.21 -15.52 -15.34
CA HIS A 224 6.95 -15.48 -16.11
C HIS A 224 7.16 -14.71 -17.43
N THR A 225 6.76 -15.31 -18.54
CA THR A 225 6.47 -14.62 -19.80
C THR A 225 4.96 -14.48 -19.94
N GLU A 226 4.49 -13.67 -20.90
CA GLU A 226 3.05 -13.58 -21.18
C GLU A 226 2.46 -14.97 -21.49
N GLU A 227 3.20 -15.80 -22.23
CA GLU A 227 2.80 -17.17 -22.53
C GLU A 227 2.66 -18.02 -21.26
N THR A 228 3.68 -18.04 -20.39
CA THR A 228 3.64 -18.89 -19.19
C THR A 228 2.60 -18.40 -18.19
N ALA A 229 2.39 -17.08 -18.08
CA ALA A 229 1.38 -16.50 -17.22
C ALA A 229 -0.03 -16.90 -17.69
N VAL A 230 -0.32 -16.74 -18.98
CA VAL A 230 -1.60 -17.14 -19.56
C VAL A 230 -1.85 -18.62 -19.39
N LYS A 231 -0.88 -19.49 -19.75
CA LYS A 231 -1.01 -20.94 -19.60
C LYS A 231 -1.18 -21.40 -18.14
N ALA A 232 -0.60 -20.68 -17.18
CA ALA A 232 -0.81 -20.94 -15.75
C ALA A 232 -2.25 -20.64 -15.30
N GLY A 233 -2.98 -19.79 -16.02
CA GLY A 233 -4.35 -19.40 -15.68
C GLY A 233 -4.53 -17.91 -15.40
N PHE A 234 -3.47 -17.11 -15.53
CA PHE A 234 -3.54 -15.68 -15.24
C PHE A 234 -4.12 -14.86 -16.39
N ASN A 235 -4.63 -13.69 -16.03
CA ASN A 235 -5.00 -12.62 -16.92
C ASN A 235 -4.58 -11.27 -16.30
N THR A 236 -4.58 -10.20 -17.10
CA THR A 236 -4.34 -8.84 -16.58
C THR A 236 -5.33 -8.53 -15.44
N PRO A 237 -4.85 -7.92 -14.35
CA PRO A 237 -5.69 -7.65 -13.20
C PRO A 237 -6.79 -6.63 -13.51
N THR A 238 -7.95 -6.86 -12.93
CA THR A 238 -9.10 -5.93 -12.92
C THR A 238 -9.43 -5.48 -11.49
N THR A 239 -10.30 -4.48 -11.36
CA THR A 239 -10.86 -4.06 -10.06
C THR A 239 -11.70 -5.18 -9.41
N GLY A 240 -12.25 -4.90 -8.23
CA GLY A 240 -13.14 -5.82 -7.51
C GLY A 240 -12.56 -6.35 -6.21
N LEU A 241 -11.42 -5.83 -5.74
CA LEU A 241 -11.03 -6.03 -4.35
C LEU A 241 -11.74 -5.01 -3.48
N MET A 242 -12.36 -5.47 -2.41
CA MET A 242 -12.93 -4.65 -1.33
C MET A 242 -12.26 -5.04 -0.02
N GLY A 243 -11.93 -4.06 0.82
CA GLY A 243 -11.27 -4.31 2.09
C GLY A 243 -11.90 -3.53 3.22
N ASP A 244 -12.08 -4.19 4.36
CA ASP A 244 -12.58 -3.61 5.60
C ASP A 244 -11.66 -3.99 6.74
N TRP A 245 -11.61 -3.14 7.76
CA TRP A 245 -10.80 -3.38 8.94
C TRP A 245 -11.54 -2.96 10.21
N TYR A 246 -11.19 -3.60 11.31
CA TYR A 246 -11.53 -3.10 12.63
C TYR A 246 -10.38 -3.27 13.62
N ILE A 247 -10.29 -2.32 14.54
CA ILE A 247 -9.40 -2.36 15.71
C ILE A 247 -10.31 -2.54 16.92
N ILE A 248 -10.17 -3.66 17.62
CA ILE A 248 -10.98 -3.98 18.79
C ILE A 248 -10.11 -4.17 20.02
N ASN A 249 -10.61 -3.68 21.14
CA ASN A 249 -10.08 -3.95 22.47
C ASN A 249 -11.19 -4.60 23.29
N VAL A 250 -11.11 -5.92 23.46
CA VAL A 250 -12.15 -6.69 24.15
C VAL A 250 -12.22 -6.31 25.63
N ALA A 251 -11.07 -6.15 26.29
CA ALA A 251 -11.00 -5.77 27.70
C ALA A 251 -11.58 -4.37 27.96
N LYS A 252 -11.43 -3.44 27.01
CA LYS A 252 -11.98 -2.08 27.08
C LYS A 252 -13.32 -1.93 26.38
N THR A 253 -13.91 -3.03 25.88
CA THR A 253 -15.19 -3.04 25.14
C THR A 253 -15.33 -1.92 24.11
N THR A 254 -14.25 -1.65 23.37
CA THR A 254 -14.18 -0.56 22.39
C THR A 254 -13.79 -1.11 21.02
N THR A 255 -14.46 -0.65 19.97
CA THR A 255 -14.18 -1.04 18.58
C THR A 255 -14.18 0.20 17.68
N PHE A 256 -13.22 0.25 16.77
CA PHE A 256 -13.16 1.19 15.65
C PHE A 256 -13.12 0.39 14.35
N SER A 257 -13.72 0.92 13.29
CA SER A 257 -13.75 0.24 12.00
C SER A 257 -13.81 1.23 10.85
N GLY A 258 -13.44 0.75 9.67
CA GLY A 258 -13.53 1.50 8.43
C GLY A 258 -13.26 0.63 7.22
N ALA A 259 -13.50 1.21 6.05
CA ALA A 259 -13.07 0.62 4.79
C ALA A 259 -11.59 0.94 4.54
N ALA A 260 -10.91 0.05 3.81
CA ALA A 260 -9.62 0.35 3.20
C ALA A 260 -9.79 1.40 2.08
N THR A 261 -8.79 2.24 1.89
CA THR A 261 -8.76 3.15 0.74
C THR A 261 -8.55 2.35 -0.54
N ALA A 262 -9.53 2.37 -1.43
CA ALA A 262 -9.47 1.66 -2.70
C ALA A 262 -8.93 2.54 -3.83
N VAL A 263 -7.89 2.04 -4.50
CA VAL A 263 -7.25 2.66 -5.65
C VAL A 263 -7.54 1.82 -6.89
N THR A 264 -8.09 2.47 -7.91
CA THR A 264 -8.48 1.84 -9.18
C THR A 264 -7.57 2.30 -10.31
N ALA A 265 -7.06 1.35 -11.08
CA ALA A 265 -6.46 1.62 -12.38
C ALA A 265 -7.55 2.01 -13.38
N VAL A 266 -7.39 3.17 -14.01
CA VAL A 266 -8.39 3.77 -14.90
C VAL A 266 -7.80 4.09 -16.27
N VAL A 267 -8.67 4.26 -17.26
CA VAL A 267 -8.25 4.50 -18.66
C VAL A 267 -7.35 5.73 -18.76
N SER A 268 -7.66 6.82 -18.07
CA SER A 268 -6.80 8.01 -17.99
C SER A 268 -7.14 8.90 -16.80
N GLY A 269 -6.33 9.94 -16.55
CA GLY A 269 -6.62 10.92 -15.48
C GLY A 269 -7.94 11.70 -15.67
N THR A 270 -8.48 11.73 -16.89
CA THR A 270 -9.75 12.38 -17.23
C THR A 270 -10.89 11.38 -17.50
N ASP A 271 -10.59 10.08 -17.55
CA ASP A 271 -11.56 9.00 -17.76
C ASP A 271 -11.43 7.99 -16.62
N SER A 272 -12.34 8.08 -15.66
CA SER A 272 -12.38 7.24 -14.46
C SER A 272 -12.93 5.83 -14.70
N THR A 273 -13.19 5.44 -15.95
CA THR A 273 -13.58 4.08 -16.29
C THR A 273 -12.51 3.09 -15.85
N ALA A 274 -12.91 2.05 -15.10
CA ALA A 274 -12.01 1.01 -14.65
C ALA A 274 -11.33 0.32 -15.85
N ALA A 275 -10.02 0.23 -15.80
CA ALA A 275 -9.17 -0.34 -16.84
C ALA A 275 -8.45 -1.59 -16.31
N LYS A 276 -7.72 -2.28 -17.20
CA LYS A 276 -6.85 -3.41 -16.87
C LYS A 276 -5.44 -2.91 -16.64
N GLY A 277 -4.85 -3.28 -15.51
CA GLY A 277 -3.45 -2.99 -15.18
C GLY A 277 -2.46 -3.95 -15.88
N ASN A 278 -1.17 -3.73 -15.64
CA ASN A 278 -0.13 -4.72 -15.96
C ASN A 278 -0.22 -5.90 -15.01
N PHE A 279 0.15 -7.09 -15.50
CA PHE A 279 0.45 -8.23 -14.65
C PHE A 279 1.70 -7.96 -13.81
N VAL A 280 1.62 -8.18 -12.51
CA VAL A 280 2.71 -7.91 -11.54
C VAL A 280 2.87 -9.03 -10.51
N VAL A 281 2.74 -10.29 -10.92
CA VAL A 281 2.99 -11.43 -10.00
C VAL A 281 4.49 -11.65 -9.88
N PHE A 282 5.01 -11.35 -8.69
CA PHE A 282 6.38 -11.69 -8.27
C PHE A 282 6.35 -12.88 -7.32
N PRO A 283 7.39 -13.74 -7.33
CA PRO A 283 7.40 -14.91 -6.48
C PRO A 283 7.66 -14.58 -5.00
N GLN A 284 7.03 -15.32 -4.10
CA GLN A 284 7.24 -15.21 -2.66
C GLN A 284 8.56 -15.89 -2.24
N LEU A 285 9.69 -15.35 -2.70
CA LEU A 285 11.02 -15.95 -2.54
C LEU A 285 12.05 -14.94 -2.00
N ALA A 286 12.99 -15.46 -1.21
CA ALA A 286 14.11 -14.70 -0.64
C ALA A 286 15.30 -14.51 -1.61
N ASP A 287 15.21 -15.05 -2.83
CA ASP A 287 16.23 -14.85 -3.84
C ASP A 287 16.35 -13.38 -4.23
N ALA A 288 17.58 -12.93 -4.46
CA ALA A 288 17.85 -11.57 -4.92
C ALA A 288 17.24 -11.32 -6.30
N VAL A 289 16.66 -10.13 -6.49
CA VAL A 289 16.14 -9.68 -7.79
C VAL A 289 17.29 -9.35 -8.76
N GLY A 290 18.42 -8.86 -8.24
CA GLY A 290 19.60 -8.50 -9.00
C GLY A 290 19.50 -7.13 -9.68
N ALA A 291 20.26 -6.95 -10.76
CA ALA A 291 20.49 -5.64 -11.39
C ALA A 291 19.25 -4.97 -12.02
N THR A 292 18.13 -5.69 -12.14
CA THR A 292 16.89 -5.16 -12.74
C THR A 292 15.95 -4.50 -11.73
N ILE A 293 16.30 -4.48 -10.43
CA ILE A 293 15.44 -3.95 -9.36
C ILE A 293 14.94 -2.52 -9.63
N ASP A 294 15.76 -1.67 -10.24
CA ASP A 294 15.42 -0.29 -10.58
C ASP A 294 14.18 -0.18 -11.51
N ASN A 295 13.84 -1.25 -12.23
CA ASN A 295 12.68 -1.33 -13.11
C ASN A 295 11.35 -1.64 -12.38
N PHE A 296 11.39 -2.01 -11.10
CA PHE A 296 10.22 -2.55 -10.38
C PHE A 296 9.86 -1.81 -9.11
N THR A 297 10.77 -0.99 -8.56
CA THR A 297 10.50 -0.22 -7.35
C THR A 297 11.12 1.18 -7.41
N ALA A 298 10.45 2.13 -6.77
CA ALA A 298 10.93 3.47 -6.49
C ALA A 298 11.46 3.58 -5.05
N ASP A 299 11.51 2.52 -4.25
CA ASP A 299 12.12 2.55 -2.91
C ASP A 299 13.63 2.88 -3.02
N PRO A 300 14.09 4.04 -2.54
CA PRO A 300 15.47 4.45 -2.71
C PRO A 300 16.48 3.57 -1.97
N LEU A 301 16.05 2.73 -1.02
CA LEU A 301 16.95 1.78 -0.34
C LEU A 301 17.21 0.52 -1.16
N LEU A 302 16.29 0.14 -2.05
CA LEU A 302 16.40 -1.05 -2.90
C LEU A 302 17.09 -0.75 -4.25
N ARG A 303 17.21 0.53 -4.58
CA ARG A 303 17.68 1.00 -5.89
C ARG A 303 19.18 1.24 -5.95
N THR A 304 19.69 1.24 -7.17
CA THR A 304 21.10 1.59 -7.49
C THR A 304 21.22 2.83 -8.37
N ALA A 305 20.15 3.20 -9.07
CA ALA A 305 20.12 4.37 -9.94
C ALA A 305 18.97 5.33 -9.60
N ASN A 306 19.15 6.59 -10.00
CA ASN A 306 18.20 7.69 -9.77
C ASN A 306 17.92 7.94 -8.28
N ILE A 307 18.95 7.82 -7.43
CA ILE A 307 18.87 8.09 -6.00
C ILE A 307 19.94 9.08 -5.54
N GLY A 308 19.73 9.72 -4.40
CA GLY A 308 20.68 10.64 -3.80
C GLY A 308 20.39 10.92 -2.32
N THR A 309 21.37 11.46 -1.60
CA THR A 309 21.22 11.84 -0.18
C THR A 309 20.57 13.20 0.02
N THR A 310 20.41 13.97 -1.05
CA THR A 310 19.62 15.20 -1.07
C THR A 310 18.73 15.24 -2.30
N LYS A 311 17.59 15.93 -2.22
CA LYS A 311 16.70 16.21 -3.34
C LYS A 311 16.23 17.66 -3.27
N THR A 312 16.24 18.37 -4.40
CA THR A 312 15.76 19.75 -4.50
C THR A 312 14.23 19.79 -4.56
N ALA A 313 13.63 20.97 -4.35
CA ALA A 313 12.19 21.16 -4.48
C ALA A 313 11.67 20.89 -5.91
N ALA A 314 12.55 20.99 -6.93
CA ALA A 314 12.24 20.61 -8.32
C ALA A 314 12.39 19.11 -8.60
N GLY A 315 12.63 18.29 -7.57
CA GLY A 315 12.74 16.83 -7.71
C GLY A 315 14.11 16.31 -8.16
N VAL A 316 15.13 17.16 -8.28
CA VAL A 316 16.47 16.72 -8.68
C VAL A 316 17.20 16.15 -7.47
N ALA A 317 17.46 14.84 -7.48
CA ALA A 317 18.31 14.21 -6.47
C ALA A 317 19.80 14.51 -6.76
N SER A 318 20.62 14.61 -5.72
CA SER A 318 22.09 14.61 -5.87
C SER A 318 22.51 13.21 -6.30
N VAL A 319 22.41 12.92 -7.60
CA VAL A 319 22.63 11.58 -8.14
C VAL A 319 24.05 11.13 -7.79
N ALA A 320 24.14 10.23 -6.82
CA ALA A 320 25.36 9.47 -6.58
C ALA A 320 25.17 8.14 -7.33
N PRO A 321 25.98 7.80 -8.34
CA PRO A 321 25.95 6.44 -8.87
C PRO A 321 26.40 5.49 -7.75
N THR A 322 25.45 4.77 -7.17
CA THR A 322 25.74 3.70 -6.20
C THR A 322 25.79 2.40 -6.96
N THR A 323 26.89 1.65 -6.87
CA THR A 323 26.98 0.32 -7.49
C THR A 323 26.31 -0.78 -6.65
N VAL A 324 25.91 -0.46 -5.41
CA VAL A 324 25.29 -1.39 -4.45
C VAL A 324 24.13 -0.68 -3.76
N PRO A 325 22.94 -1.29 -3.68
CA PRO A 325 21.80 -0.70 -3.00
C PRO A 325 22.04 -0.62 -1.48
N ALA A 326 21.24 0.18 -0.78
CA ALA A 326 21.33 0.22 0.68
C ALA A 326 20.89 -1.10 1.31
N ILE A 327 19.93 -1.74 0.67
CA ILE A 327 19.32 -3.00 1.04
C ILE A 327 19.26 -3.88 -0.20
N GLU A 328 19.75 -5.12 -0.11
CA GLU A 328 19.54 -6.10 -1.19
C GLU A 328 18.05 -6.46 -1.28
N ALA A 329 17.49 -6.26 -2.48
CA ALA A 329 16.10 -6.58 -2.78
C ALA A 329 15.93 -8.06 -3.09
N ALA A 330 14.95 -8.67 -2.44
CA ALA A 330 14.48 -10.02 -2.73
C ALA A 330 13.13 -9.98 -3.46
N PHE A 331 12.73 -11.07 -4.12
CA PHE A 331 11.45 -11.10 -4.84
C PHE A 331 10.23 -10.86 -3.93
N TYR A 332 10.30 -11.26 -2.65
CA TYR A 332 9.22 -10.97 -1.71
C TYR A 332 9.03 -9.46 -1.44
N ASP A 333 10.03 -8.61 -1.70
CA ASP A 333 9.90 -7.15 -1.60
C ASP A 333 8.99 -6.59 -2.74
N LEU A 334 8.61 -7.41 -3.72
CA LEU A 334 7.76 -7.04 -4.85
C LEU A 334 6.42 -7.85 -4.90
N PRO A 335 5.38 -7.32 -5.58
CA PRO A 335 5.26 -5.93 -6.00
C PRO A 335 5.12 -4.99 -4.78
N ASP A 336 5.29 -3.69 -5.01
CA ASP A 336 5.01 -2.62 -4.05
C ASP A 336 4.15 -1.53 -4.71
N LEU A 337 3.81 -0.45 -3.98
CA LEU A 337 2.94 0.62 -4.50
C LEU A 337 3.56 1.45 -5.63
N SER A 338 4.86 1.27 -5.89
CA SER A 338 5.57 1.88 -7.02
C SER A 338 5.83 0.91 -8.18
N THR A 339 5.49 -0.37 -8.06
CA THR A 339 5.67 -1.32 -9.15
C THR A 339 4.82 -0.95 -10.37
N PRO A 340 5.38 -0.85 -11.59
CA PRO A 340 4.68 -0.32 -12.77
C PRO A 340 3.38 -1.07 -13.09
N TYR A 341 2.26 -0.52 -12.66
CA TYR A 341 0.93 -1.11 -12.77
C TYR A 341 0.11 -0.49 -13.89
N VAL A 342 0.32 0.80 -14.16
CA VAL A 342 -0.36 1.58 -15.23
C VAL A 342 0.63 2.26 -16.18
N VAL A 343 1.92 1.98 -16.02
CA VAL A 343 3.01 2.51 -16.83
C VAL A 343 3.68 1.36 -17.56
N ALA A 344 4.17 1.58 -18.79
CA ALA A 344 4.97 0.58 -19.48
C ALA A 344 6.20 0.21 -18.63
N GLY A 345 6.34 -1.07 -18.28
CA GLY A 345 7.44 -1.59 -17.47
C GLY A 345 8.78 -1.63 -18.21
N GLY A 346 9.81 -2.13 -17.53
CA GLY A 346 11.11 -2.45 -18.15
C GLY A 346 12.11 -1.28 -18.25
N THR A 347 11.83 -0.13 -17.64
CA THR A 347 12.77 0.98 -17.51
C THR A 347 12.91 1.44 -16.07
N ALA A 348 14.08 1.96 -15.70
CA ALA A 348 14.37 2.40 -14.33
C ALA A 348 13.53 3.61 -13.87
N THR A 349 12.90 4.31 -14.83
CA THR A 349 12.01 5.45 -14.60
C THR A 349 10.55 5.04 -14.43
N ALA A 350 10.13 3.88 -14.95
CA ALA A 350 8.74 3.41 -14.86
C ALA A 350 8.19 3.37 -13.43
N PRO A 351 8.89 2.79 -12.42
CA PRO A 351 8.36 2.78 -11.07
C PRO A 351 8.34 4.17 -10.41
N ILE A 352 9.22 5.08 -10.84
CA ILE A 352 9.21 6.49 -10.39
C ILE A 352 7.92 7.16 -10.87
N THR A 353 7.59 7.01 -12.15
CA THR A 353 6.34 7.54 -12.74
C THR A 353 5.11 6.90 -12.10
N GLN A 354 5.13 5.60 -11.82
CA GLN A 354 4.06 4.92 -11.10
C GLN A 354 3.85 5.51 -9.68
N ALA A 355 4.93 5.70 -8.93
CA ALA A 355 4.89 6.30 -7.60
C ALA A 355 4.38 7.74 -7.63
N GLU A 356 4.74 8.50 -8.66
CA GLU A 356 4.24 9.85 -8.93
C GLU A 356 2.73 9.87 -9.16
N ILE A 357 2.22 9.01 -10.06
CA ILE A 357 0.78 8.88 -10.36
C ILE A 357 0.00 8.53 -9.08
N LEU A 358 0.48 7.55 -8.31
CA LEU A 358 -0.21 7.16 -7.07
C LEU A 358 -0.13 8.26 -6.00
N THR A 359 1.03 8.88 -5.81
CA THR A 359 1.20 9.96 -4.83
C THR A 359 0.27 11.13 -5.15
N GLY A 360 0.16 11.53 -6.42
CA GLY A 360 -0.80 12.53 -6.85
C GLY A 360 -2.25 12.12 -6.65
N ALA A 361 -2.59 10.85 -6.86
CA ALA A 361 -3.93 10.33 -6.59
C ALA A 361 -4.30 10.36 -5.10
N LEU A 362 -3.33 10.24 -4.19
CA LEU A 362 -3.52 10.29 -2.74
C LEU A 362 -3.31 11.70 -2.14
N ALA A 363 -2.66 12.61 -2.85
CA ALA A 363 -2.30 13.92 -2.33
C ALA A 363 -3.53 14.77 -1.99
N VAL A 364 -3.47 15.42 -0.82
CA VAL A 364 -4.45 16.37 -0.31
C VAL A 364 -3.75 17.64 0.15
N LYS A 365 -4.47 18.77 0.14
CA LYS A 365 -3.99 20.09 0.57
C LYS A 365 -4.47 20.48 1.95
N THR A 366 -5.59 19.93 2.41
CA THR A 366 -6.08 20.16 3.78
C THR A 366 -6.65 18.89 4.37
N ILE A 367 -6.61 18.77 5.70
CA ILE A 367 -7.27 17.70 6.45
C ILE A 367 -8.10 18.33 7.54
N THR A 368 -9.38 17.97 7.57
CA THR A 368 -10.39 18.56 8.44
C THR A 368 -11.14 17.49 9.21
N ASN A 369 -11.13 17.61 10.53
CA ASN A 369 -11.76 16.66 11.44
C ASN A 369 -12.38 17.36 12.64
N GLN A 370 -13.34 16.68 13.27
CA GLN A 370 -13.84 17.03 14.60
C GLN A 370 -13.01 16.30 15.67
N TYR A 371 -13.03 16.82 16.90
CA TYR A 371 -12.44 16.19 18.07
C TYR A 371 -13.23 16.55 19.35
N ALA A 372 -13.14 15.66 20.34
CA ALA A 372 -13.75 15.82 21.65
C ALA A 372 -12.80 15.33 22.77
N THR A 373 -12.77 16.08 23.86
CA THR A 373 -11.99 15.82 25.09
C THR A 373 -12.83 16.05 26.37
N ASP A 374 -14.16 16.14 26.22
CA ASP A 374 -15.11 16.37 27.30
C ASP A 374 -15.02 15.32 28.43
N ALA A 375 -14.70 15.77 29.64
CA ALA A 375 -14.56 14.93 30.82
C ALA A 375 -15.88 14.29 31.28
N GLY A 376 -17.03 14.91 31.02
CA GLY A 376 -18.35 14.41 31.45
C GLY A 376 -18.73 13.07 30.82
N ILE A 377 -18.18 12.79 29.63
CA ILE A 377 -18.30 11.50 28.93
C ILE A 377 -16.92 10.86 28.68
N SER A 378 -15.90 11.30 29.43
CA SER A 378 -14.50 10.86 29.31
C SER A 378 -14.05 10.72 27.85
N ALA A 379 -14.38 11.72 27.02
CA ALA A 379 -14.09 11.68 25.59
C ALA A 379 -12.58 11.75 25.37
N LYS A 380 -12.10 10.95 24.42
CA LYS A 380 -10.73 11.01 23.92
C LYS A 380 -10.76 10.93 22.40
N THR A 381 -9.84 11.63 21.75
CA THR A 381 -9.74 11.64 20.28
C THR A 381 -8.31 11.40 19.83
N ASP A 382 -8.14 10.52 18.84
CA ASP A 382 -6.93 10.38 18.05
C ASP A 382 -7.24 10.72 16.58
N TRP A 383 -6.36 11.47 15.91
CA TRP A 383 -6.36 11.58 14.45
C TRP A 383 -5.17 10.80 13.89
N VAL A 384 -5.43 9.86 12.99
CA VAL A 384 -4.39 9.04 12.37
C VAL A 384 -4.11 9.54 10.96
N PHE A 385 -2.85 9.82 10.67
CA PHE A 385 -2.36 10.26 9.36
C PHE A 385 -1.37 9.24 8.82
N SER A 386 -1.65 8.67 7.65
CA SER A 386 -0.83 7.64 7.02
C SER A 386 -0.42 8.09 5.62
N MET A 387 0.88 8.07 5.32
CA MET A 387 1.45 8.52 4.05
C MET A 387 2.08 7.35 3.28
N PRO A 388 1.30 6.37 2.79
CA PRO A 388 1.81 5.07 2.32
C PRO A 388 2.78 5.14 1.12
N THR A 389 2.86 6.29 0.43
CA THR A 389 3.75 6.46 -0.73
C THR A 389 5.03 7.24 -0.42
N ARG A 390 5.21 7.74 0.81
CA ARG A 390 6.36 8.59 1.13
C ARG A 390 7.67 7.82 0.99
N ARG A 391 7.70 6.55 1.41
CA ARG A 391 8.88 5.68 1.29
C ARG A 391 9.49 5.67 -0.12
N TYR A 392 8.67 5.69 -1.16
CA TYR A 392 9.13 5.67 -2.55
C TYR A 392 9.75 6.98 -3.01
N SER A 393 9.56 8.07 -2.26
CA SER A 393 10.19 9.37 -2.52
C SER A 393 11.39 9.63 -1.61
N VAL A 394 11.28 9.21 -0.34
CA VAL A 394 12.33 9.32 0.66
C VAL A 394 12.23 8.17 1.67
N ALA A 395 13.36 7.51 1.92
CA ALA A 395 13.48 6.45 2.93
C ALA A 395 14.70 6.70 3.83
N LEU A 396 14.78 5.95 4.92
CA LEU A 396 15.82 6.12 5.93
C LEU A 396 16.82 4.95 5.90
N ASP A 397 18.08 5.24 5.63
CA ASP A 397 19.16 4.25 5.67
C ASP A 397 19.75 4.18 7.09
N TYR A 398 19.66 3.01 7.72
CA TYR A 398 20.11 2.74 9.09
C TYR A 398 21.52 2.15 9.18
N ARG A 399 22.24 1.94 8.06
CA ARG A 399 23.56 1.29 8.09
C ARG A 399 24.61 2.09 8.85
N GLN A 400 24.44 3.41 8.90
CA GLN A 400 25.30 4.32 9.65
C GLN A 400 24.74 4.57 11.06
N THR A 401 25.62 4.91 12.00
CA THR A 401 25.24 5.26 13.38
C THR A 401 24.27 6.43 13.44
N THR A 402 24.38 7.36 12.48
CA THR A 402 23.43 8.44 12.26
C THR A 402 22.66 8.10 10.98
N PRO A 403 21.37 7.73 11.08
CA PRO A 403 20.59 7.39 9.90
C PRO A 403 20.52 8.54 8.91
N SER A 404 20.59 8.23 7.61
CA SER A 404 20.57 9.22 6.54
C SER A 404 19.35 9.06 5.64
N ARG A 405 18.74 10.18 5.24
CA ARG A 405 17.66 10.17 4.25
C ARG A 405 18.24 9.88 2.86
N VAL A 406 17.60 8.95 2.15
CA VAL A 406 17.89 8.65 0.75
C VAL A 406 16.64 8.96 -0.05
N TYR A 407 16.80 9.70 -1.14
CA TYR A 407 15.70 10.17 -2.00
C TYR A 407 15.76 9.50 -3.35
N THR A 408 14.59 9.18 -3.89
CA THR A 408 14.41 8.84 -5.30
C THR A 408 14.25 10.11 -6.10
N ASN A 409 14.94 10.22 -7.23
CA ASN A 409 14.85 11.34 -8.16
C ASN A 409 13.43 11.46 -8.74
N GLY A 410 12.97 12.69 -8.95
CA GLY A 410 11.61 12.97 -9.41
C GLY A 410 10.55 12.76 -8.32
N ILE A 411 9.40 12.23 -8.74
CA ILE A 411 8.17 12.11 -7.94
C ILE A 411 7.69 13.51 -7.55
N VAL A 412 7.19 14.21 -8.57
CA VAL A 412 6.76 15.60 -8.53
C VAL A 412 5.26 15.70 -8.83
N GLY A 413 4.59 16.65 -8.19
CA GLY A 413 3.21 17.01 -8.48
C GLY A 413 3.14 18.24 -9.37
N ASP A 414 2.04 18.37 -10.12
CA ASP A 414 1.71 19.64 -10.76
C ASP A 414 1.33 20.68 -9.70
N THR A 415 1.97 21.84 -9.77
CA THR A 415 1.79 22.95 -8.82
C THR A 415 0.60 23.85 -9.14
N ASP A 416 -0.01 23.75 -10.32
CA ASP A 416 -1.31 24.34 -10.71
C ASP A 416 -1.59 24.08 -12.20
N PRO A 417 -2.63 23.29 -12.58
CA PRO A 417 -2.95 23.04 -13.99
C PRO A 417 -3.41 24.29 -14.76
N ALA A 418 -3.76 25.39 -14.08
CA ALA A 418 -4.22 26.63 -14.73
C ALA A 418 -3.07 27.57 -15.16
N THR A 419 -1.84 27.32 -14.74
CA THR A 419 -0.73 28.26 -14.96
C THR A 419 0.37 27.61 -15.80
N ALA A 420 0.34 27.86 -17.12
CA ALA A 420 1.41 27.44 -18.02
C ALA A 420 2.76 28.03 -17.58
N GLY A 421 3.73 27.17 -17.24
CA GLY A 421 5.09 27.56 -16.86
C GLY A 421 5.44 27.45 -15.37
N VAL A 422 4.55 26.96 -14.50
CA VAL A 422 4.91 26.64 -13.10
C VAL A 422 5.65 25.30 -13.05
N GLN A 423 6.79 25.27 -12.36
CA GLN A 423 7.61 24.07 -12.24
C GLN A 423 6.97 23.05 -11.30
N ALA A 424 6.90 21.80 -11.74
CA ALA A 424 6.48 20.68 -10.92
C ALA A 424 7.30 20.62 -9.61
N GLY A 425 6.62 20.40 -8.49
CA GLY A 425 7.21 20.39 -7.15
C GLY A 425 7.32 18.97 -6.61
N ALA A 426 8.47 18.62 -6.01
CA ALA A 426 8.62 17.34 -5.34
C ALA A 426 7.73 17.27 -4.09
N TYR A 427 7.01 16.16 -3.90
CA TYR A 427 6.20 15.95 -2.69
C TYR A 427 7.06 15.94 -1.42
N PHE A 428 8.25 15.32 -1.51
CA PHE A 428 9.21 15.20 -0.40
C PHE A 428 10.61 15.54 -0.90
N HIS A 429 11.31 16.45 -0.22
CA HIS A 429 12.65 16.92 -0.60
C HIS A 429 13.43 17.36 0.65
N ALA A 430 14.70 17.74 0.47
CA ALA A 430 15.61 17.98 1.58
C ALA A 430 15.15 19.11 2.53
N SER A 431 14.45 20.12 2.01
CA SER A 431 13.98 21.29 2.77
C SER A 431 12.59 21.17 3.39
N ASN A 432 11.73 20.22 2.97
CA ASN A 432 10.41 20.00 3.62
C ASN A 432 10.37 18.74 4.51
N THR A 433 11.41 17.90 4.46
CA THR A 433 11.58 16.76 5.36
C THR A 433 12.63 17.05 6.42
N SER A 434 12.53 16.38 7.56
CA SER A 434 13.53 16.41 8.65
C SER A 434 13.66 15.02 9.29
N LEU A 435 14.64 14.84 10.17
CA LEU A 435 14.76 13.63 10.99
C LEU A 435 14.47 13.96 12.46
N ASP A 436 13.71 13.10 13.12
CA ASP A 436 13.47 13.16 14.56
C ASP A 436 13.36 11.75 15.11
N SER A 437 14.17 11.42 16.12
CA SER A 437 14.08 10.16 16.85
C SER A 437 14.05 8.92 15.93
N GLY A 438 14.85 8.94 14.86
CA GLY A 438 14.92 7.86 13.87
C GLY A 438 13.74 7.77 12.90
N LYS A 439 12.94 8.84 12.75
CA LYS A 439 11.81 8.92 11.81
C LYS A 439 11.98 10.09 10.86
N ILE A 440 11.56 9.90 9.62
CA ILE A 440 11.39 11.01 8.68
C ILE A 440 10.14 11.78 9.07
N CYS A 441 10.26 13.10 9.16
CA CYS A 441 9.15 13.98 9.49
C CYS A 441 8.89 15.01 8.39
N VAL A 442 7.62 15.35 8.19
CA VAL A 442 7.17 16.53 7.42
C VAL A 442 6.30 17.39 8.32
N THR A 443 6.37 18.72 8.17
CA THR A 443 5.58 19.66 8.97
C THR A 443 4.48 20.26 8.11
N SER A 444 3.30 20.47 8.69
CA SER A 444 2.20 21.19 8.03
C SER A 444 2.58 22.65 7.74
N ASP A 445 1.88 23.28 6.80
CA ASP A 445 2.07 24.70 6.50
C ASP A 445 1.41 25.58 7.57
N LYS A 446 0.20 25.22 7.96
CA LYS A 446 -0.63 25.92 8.95
C LYS A 446 -1.57 24.95 9.67
N GLN A 447 -2.20 25.44 10.72
CA GLN A 447 -3.31 24.79 11.38
C GLN A 447 -4.26 25.82 11.97
N ALA A 448 -5.53 25.46 12.10
CA ALA A 448 -6.51 26.24 12.81
C ALA A 448 -7.52 25.32 13.50
N PHE A 449 -7.95 25.70 14.69
CA PHE A 449 -8.97 25.01 15.47
C PHE A 449 -10.12 25.97 15.78
N TYR A 450 -11.32 25.42 15.84
CA TYR A 450 -12.56 26.14 15.98
C TYR A 450 -13.46 25.43 16.99
N ASP A 451 -14.20 26.19 17.77
CA ASP A 451 -15.25 25.66 18.64
C ASP A 451 -16.66 25.93 18.09
N ARG A 452 -17.66 25.63 18.93
CA ARG A 452 -19.07 25.80 18.59
C ARG A 452 -19.52 27.26 18.56
N GLU A 453 -18.75 28.16 19.18
CA GLU A 453 -19.08 29.59 19.33
C GLU A 453 -18.26 30.46 18.37
N GLU A 454 -17.82 29.86 17.25
CA GLU A 454 -17.06 30.50 16.16
C GLU A 454 -15.73 31.13 16.59
N THR A 455 -15.20 30.74 17.75
CA THR A 455 -13.88 31.20 18.17
C THR A 455 -12.81 30.42 17.43
N THR A 456 -11.68 31.07 17.13
CA THR A 456 -10.58 30.47 16.35
C THR A 456 -9.27 30.54 17.12
N LYS A 457 -8.52 29.43 17.11
CA LYS A 457 -7.13 29.36 17.59
C LYS A 457 -6.22 28.79 16.50
N THR A 458 -5.19 29.54 16.14
CA THR A 458 -4.12 29.10 15.21
C THR A 458 -2.92 28.50 15.95
N ALA A 459 -2.80 28.81 17.24
CA ALA A 459 -1.94 28.13 18.20
C ALA A 459 -2.83 27.69 19.38
N GLY A 460 -2.82 26.40 19.73
CA GLY A 460 -3.75 25.90 20.75
C GLY A 460 -3.68 24.40 21.02
N ALA A 461 -3.12 23.60 20.12
CA ALA A 461 -2.72 22.23 20.39
C ALA A 461 -1.20 22.13 20.14
N VAL A 462 -0.41 22.08 21.20
CA VAL A 462 1.06 21.96 21.12
C VAL A 462 1.42 20.48 21.01
N PHE A 463 2.10 20.09 19.94
CA PHE A 463 2.50 18.71 19.67
C PHE A 463 3.78 18.38 20.44
N SER A 464 3.68 17.70 21.59
CA SER A 464 4.88 17.23 22.32
C SER A 464 5.60 16.12 21.54
N PRO A 465 6.95 16.11 21.48
CA PRO A 465 7.91 16.99 22.19
C PRO A 465 8.25 18.31 21.47
N GLY A 466 7.55 18.67 20.39
CA GLY A 466 7.77 19.88 19.63
C GLY A 466 7.30 21.17 20.33
N ALA A 467 8.05 22.25 20.11
CA ALA A 467 7.71 23.62 20.54
C ALA A 467 7.09 24.48 19.42
N VAL A 468 6.73 23.88 18.29
CA VAL A 468 6.27 24.59 17.08
C VAL A 468 4.75 24.54 16.95
N ASP A 469 4.14 25.68 16.62
CA ASP A 469 2.69 25.89 16.43
C ASP A 469 2.08 25.15 15.22
N LYS A 470 2.70 24.08 14.73
CA LYS A 470 2.29 23.36 13.51
C LYS A 470 2.32 21.85 13.73
N ALA A 471 1.36 21.16 13.11
CA ALA A 471 1.30 19.71 13.09
C ALA A 471 2.53 19.13 12.40
N ARG A 472 3.13 18.12 13.01
CA ARG A 472 4.30 17.43 12.46
C ARG A 472 3.95 15.97 12.25
N PHE A 473 4.22 15.43 11.07
CA PHE A 473 3.97 14.04 10.73
C PHE A 473 5.30 13.30 10.75
N CYS A 474 5.63 12.70 11.89
CA CYS A 474 6.86 11.93 12.07
C CYS A 474 6.59 10.44 11.94
N GLY A 475 7.18 9.86 10.91
CA GLY A 475 6.97 8.48 10.51
C GLY A 475 5.88 8.31 9.45
N GLU A 476 5.77 7.11 8.88
CA GLU A 476 4.86 6.85 7.74
C GLU A 476 3.41 6.91 8.21
N THR A 477 3.17 6.47 9.45
CA THR A 477 1.94 6.70 10.17
C THR A 477 2.22 7.55 11.40
N SER A 478 1.47 8.63 11.57
CA SER A 478 1.53 9.55 12.70
C SER A 478 0.14 9.67 13.33
N ILE A 479 0.07 9.76 14.65
CA ILE A 479 -1.17 9.84 15.40
C ILE A 479 -1.14 11.08 16.28
N LEU A 480 -2.16 11.92 16.17
CA LEU A 480 -2.35 13.08 17.02
C LEU A 480 -3.41 12.75 18.08
N SER A 481 -3.00 12.68 19.33
CA SER A 481 -3.88 12.46 20.48
C SER A 481 -4.22 13.77 21.18
N PHE A 482 -5.52 14.00 21.42
CA PHE A 482 -6.05 15.21 22.02
C PHE A 482 -6.26 15.09 23.53
N GLY A 483 -5.80 16.09 24.30
CA GLY A 483 -6.06 16.22 25.74
C GLY A 483 -5.36 15.18 26.61
N THR A 484 -4.17 14.71 26.20
CA THR A 484 -3.42 13.65 26.89
C THR A 484 -1.93 13.79 26.59
N SER A 485 -1.08 13.36 27.53
CA SER A 485 0.38 13.32 27.40
C SER A 485 0.96 11.90 27.50
N THR A 486 0.11 10.88 27.65
CA THR A 486 0.55 9.50 27.97
C THR A 486 0.07 8.47 26.95
N SER A 487 -1.24 8.42 26.70
CA SER A 487 -1.83 7.48 25.75
C SER A 487 -3.10 8.06 25.14
N GLY A 488 -3.23 7.85 23.82
CA GLY A 488 -4.42 8.09 23.03
C GLY A 488 -5.46 6.98 23.15
N VAL A 489 -6.46 7.07 22.28
CA VAL A 489 -7.56 6.10 22.12
C VAL A 489 -7.06 4.77 21.54
N LEU A 490 -6.13 4.84 20.59
CA LEU A 490 -5.59 3.69 19.86
C LEU A 490 -4.34 3.08 20.53
N GLY A 491 -3.93 3.63 21.69
CA GLY A 491 -2.78 3.13 22.44
C GLY A 491 -1.44 3.22 21.69
N ALA A 492 -1.36 4.07 20.68
CA ALA A 492 -0.17 4.23 19.85
C ALA A 492 1.06 4.59 20.69
N ALA A 493 2.20 3.95 20.42
CA ALA A 493 3.42 4.14 21.20
C ALA A 493 4.53 4.75 20.35
N LEU A 494 4.67 4.30 19.10
CA LEU A 494 5.64 4.81 18.14
C LEU A 494 5.03 5.89 17.24
N ALA A 495 3.77 5.76 16.83
CA ALA A 495 3.16 6.73 15.93
C ALA A 495 2.66 8.00 16.66
N ALA A 496 2.54 7.96 17.98
CA ALA A 496 1.87 8.99 18.76
C ALA A 496 2.64 10.31 18.86
N GLN A 497 1.87 11.39 18.77
CA GLN A 497 2.16 12.74 19.19
C GLN A 497 1.00 13.23 20.04
N PHE A 498 1.33 14.05 21.03
CA PHE A 498 0.41 14.38 22.10
C PHE A 498 0.15 15.88 22.16
N THR A 499 -1.10 16.24 22.41
CA THR A 499 -1.48 17.60 22.76
C THR A 499 -2.01 17.58 24.19
N GLU A 500 -1.19 18.09 25.11
CA GLU A 500 -1.51 18.06 26.55
C GLU A 500 -2.77 18.90 26.84
N THR A 501 -2.82 20.10 26.27
CA THR A 501 -4.02 20.94 26.27
C THR A 501 -4.53 21.05 24.84
N ALA A 502 -5.74 20.58 24.61
CA ALA A 502 -6.42 20.79 23.33
C ALA A 502 -6.87 22.26 23.21
N ALA A 503 -6.97 22.76 21.97
CA ALA A 503 -7.35 24.15 21.73
C ALA A 503 -8.72 24.49 22.34
N TYR A 504 -9.64 23.52 22.30
CA TYR A 504 -10.98 23.56 22.89
C TYR A 504 -11.35 22.20 23.47
N THR A 505 -12.34 22.14 24.36
CA THR A 505 -12.83 20.85 24.88
C THR A 505 -13.47 20.01 23.77
N ASN A 506 -14.32 20.64 22.96
CA ASN A 506 -14.97 20.03 21.79
C ASN A 506 -14.87 21.02 20.63
N GLY A 507 -14.48 20.54 19.45
CA GLY A 507 -14.29 21.42 18.31
C GLY A 507 -13.94 20.68 17.03
N TRP A 508 -13.48 21.45 16.05
CA TRP A 508 -12.94 20.92 14.81
C TRP A 508 -11.66 21.66 14.45
N GLY A 509 -10.86 21.08 13.56
CA GLY A 509 -9.64 21.71 13.12
C GLY A 509 -9.31 21.36 11.68
N VAL A 510 -8.53 22.24 11.08
CA VAL A 510 -7.98 22.14 9.72
C VAL A 510 -6.47 22.13 9.82
N ILE A 511 -5.84 21.13 9.22
CA ILE A 511 -4.40 21.07 9.02
C ILE A 511 -4.12 21.35 7.55
N ASP A 512 -3.38 22.41 7.27
CA ASP A 512 -2.98 22.82 5.93
C ASP A 512 -1.67 22.14 5.56
N VAL A 513 -1.70 21.36 4.50
CA VAL A 513 -0.60 20.57 3.94
C VAL A 513 -0.43 20.87 2.45
N THR A 514 -0.70 22.12 2.06
CA THR A 514 -0.60 22.59 0.67
C THR A 514 0.77 22.29 0.06
N ASN A 515 1.84 22.32 0.87
CA ASN A 515 3.19 21.84 0.59
C ASN A 515 3.69 22.32 -0.78
N GLY A 516 3.74 23.64 -0.99
CA GLY A 516 4.12 24.20 -2.29
C GLY A 516 3.12 23.88 -3.42
N ASN A 517 1.84 23.79 -3.09
CA ASN A 517 0.69 23.43 -3.93
C ASN A 517 0.57 21.98 -4.38
N VAL A 518 1.58 21.12 -4.15
CA VAL A 518 1.50 19.71 -4.56
C VAL A 518 0.74 18.84 -3.56
N GLY A 519 0.56 19.28 -2.31
CA GLY A 519 -0.10 18.50 -1.27
C GLY A 519 0.78 17.43 -0.61
N LEU A 520 0.18 16.63 0.28
CA LEU A 520 0.78 15.43 0.88
C LEU A 520 -0.15 14.21 0.73
N PRO A 521 0.37 13.00 0.48
CA PRO A 521 -0.42 11.79 0.23
C PRO A 521 -0.99 11.17 1.52
N ILE A 522 -1.84 11.92 2.23
CA ILE A 522 -2.32 11.54 3.56
C ILE A 522 -3.67 10.82 3.50
N LEU A 523 -3.72 9.65 4.11
CA LEU A 523 -4.91 8.85 4.39
C LEU A 523 -5.15 8.77 5.90
N GLY A 524 -6.36 8.35 6.29
CA GLY A 524 -6.69 8.07 7.69
C GLY A 524 -8.03 8.64 8.14
N SER A 525 -8.19 8.70 9.46
CA SER A 525 -9.46 8.98 10.12
C SER A 525 -9.26 9.61 11.50
N ALA A 526 -10.31 10.26 12.01
CA ALA A 526 -10.48 10.53 13.44
C ALA A 526 -11.11 9.33 14.15
N PHE A 527 -10.61 9.05 15.35
CA PHE A 527 -11.05 7.98 16.24
C PHE A 527 -11.43 8.58 17.58
N ILE A 528 -12.72 8.52 17.92
CA ILE A 528 -13.25 9.11 19.14
C ILE A 528 -13.77 8.01 20.05
N LYS A 529 -13.24 7.94 21.26
CA LYS A 529 -13.79 7.09 22.33
C LYS A 529 -14.60 7.94 23.28
N LEU A 530 -15.83 7.51 23.56
CA LEU A 530 -16.67 8.06 24.61
C LEU A 530 -16.92 6.98 25.66
N THR A 531 -16.91 7.35 26.94
CA THR A 531 -17.23 6.46 28.05
C THR A 531 -18.32 7.08 28.91
N ASN A 532 -19.48 6.43 29.01
CA ASN A 532 -20.56 6.86 29.90
C ASN A 532 -20.24 6.42 31.35
N PRO A 533 -19.88 7.35 32.26
CA PRO A 533 -19.56 7.00 33.64
C PRO A 533 -20.79 6.58 34.45
N GLN A 534 -21.99 6.80 33.92
CA GLN A 534 -23.28 6.46 34.53
C GLN A 534 -23.86 5.14 33.97
N ALA A 535 -23.08 4.36 33.22
CA ALA A 535 -23.53 3.06 32.74
C ALA A 535 -23.85 2.14 33.94
N SER A 536 -24.98 1.44 33.86
CA SER A 536 -25.38 0.47 34.89
C SER A 536 -24.31 -0.61 35.10
N ALA A 537 -24.19 -1.11 36.33
CA ALA A 537 -23.29 -2.20 36.63
C ALA A 537 -23.53 -3.41 35.70
N GLY A 538 -22.47 -3.95 35.12
CA GLY A 538 -22.54 -5.06 34.16
C GLY A 538 -22.84 -4.65 32.70
N VAL A 539 -23.02 -3.35 32.41
CA VAL A 539 -23.21 -2.83 31.05
C VAL A 539 -21.98 -2.05 30.59
N SER A 540 -21.48 -2.34 29.39
CA SER A 540 -20.42 -1.54 28.78
C SER A 540 -20.94 -0.15 28.41
N GLY A 541 -20.34 0.90 28.99
CA GLY A 541 -20.57 2.30 28.62
C GLY A 541 -19.58 2.87 27.61
N ASN A 542 -18.76 2.03 26.96
CA ASN A 542 -17.74 2.47 25.99
C ASN A 542 -18.30 2.49 24.56
N TYR A 543 -18.01 3.57 23.83
CA TYR A 543 -18.40 3.75 22.43
C TYR A 543 -17.19 4.17 21.61
N GLY A 544 -16.99 3.54 20.45
CA GLY A 544 -15.98 3.93 19.47
C GLY A 544 -16.63 4.52 18.24
N ILE A 545 -16.13 5.67 17.78
CA ILE A 545 -16.59 6.36 16.58
C ILE A 545 -15.39 6.57 15.66
N THR A 546 -15.55 6.23 14.38
CA THR A 546 -14.55 6.46 13.34
C THR A 546 -15.12 7.39 12.29
N TRP A 547 -14.41 8.47 11.96
CA TRP A 547 -14.77 9.39 10.89
C TRP A 547 -13.61 9.56 9.91
N PRO A 548 -13.79 9.25 8.63
CA PRO A 548 -12.79 9.54 7.61
C PRO A 548 -12.42 11.03 7.59
N HIS A 549 -11.16 11.31 7.24
CA HIS A 549 -10.74 12.67 6.98
C HIS A 549 -11.63 13.35 5.93
N ARG A 550 -12.01 14.60 6.18
CA ARG A 550 -12.47 15.52 5.13
C ARG A 550 -11.27 16.27 4.61
N PHE A 551 -11.17 16.49 3.31
CA PHE A 551 -9.99 17.10 2.70
C PHE A 551 -10.30 17.87 1.42
N THR A 552 -9.36 18.71 1.02
CA THR A 552 -9.30 19.32 -0.32
C THR A 552 -8.11 18.76 -1.09
N LYS A 553 -8.17 18.79 -2.43
CA LYS A 553 -7.07 18.39 -3.32
C LYS A 553 -6.46 19.58 -4.05
#